data_AF-A0A9E6UFP1-F1
#
_entry.id   AF-A0A9E6UFP1-F1
#
_cell.length_a   1.000
_cell.length_b   1.000
_cell.length_c   1.000
_cell.angle_alpha   90.00
_cell.angle_beta   90.00
_cell.angle_gamma   90.00
#
_symmetry.space_group_name_H-M   'P 1'
#
loop_
_entity.id
_entity.type
_entity.pdbx_description
1 polymer ?
#
loop_
_entity_poly.entity_id
_entity_poly.type
_entity_poly.pdbx_seq_one_letter_code
_entity_poly.pdbx_strand_id
1 'polypeptide(L)'
;MAARKALALFAALGTGLAGIAAPVPFLSATAQAQQAPPPAQGVLPADPQDFQCFVMLQQRRNTFLANQQMDAAARAEVVNNLTIISAYYAGRISHYSSAEAIAQYRSANAAVAAATPEQQDEFANVCANFYLTVMNVLATTGEQAATPQ
;
A
#
# COMPACT_ATOMS: atom_id res chain seq x y z
N MET A 1 -60.88 37.69 -21.47
CA MET A 1 -60.47 37.09 -22.76
C MET A 1 -59.13 36.42 -22.50
N ALA A 2 -59.02 35.09 -22.30
CA ALA A 2 -59.13 33.99 -23.28
C ALA A 2 -58.17 34.20 -24.48
N ALA A 3 -57.32 33.27 -24.95
CA ALA A 3 -56.98 31.90 -24.56
C ALA A 3 -55.72 31.42 -25.34
N ARG A 4 -54.95 30.52 -24.72
CA ARG A 4 -54.32 29.28 -25.26
C ARG A 4 -53.44 29.29 -26.53
N LYS A 5 -52.24 28.70 -26.41
CA LYS A 5 -51.96 27.34 -26.92
C LYS A 5 -50.78 26.68 -26.18
N ALA A 6 -51.01 25.44 -25.76
CA ALA A 6 -50.06 24.53 -25.13
C ALA A 6 -49.40 23.63 -26.18
N LEU A 7 -48.24 23.05 -25.86
CA LEU A 7 -47.97 21.64 -26.18
C LEU A 7 -46.98 21.07 -25.16
N ALA A 8 -47.41 19.98 -24.54
CA ALA A 8 -46.65 19.16 -23.60
C ALA A 8 -45.73 18.19 -24.38
N LEU A 9 -44.64 17.73 -23.75
CA LEU A 9 -44.27 16.32 -23.84
C LEU A 9 -43.39 15.90 -22.65
N PHE A 10 -43.71 14.71 -22.15
CA PHE A 10 -43.20 14.03 -20.97
C PHE A 10 -41.86 13.31 -21.24
N ALA A 11 -40.99 13.26 -20.22
CA ALA A 11 -40.19 12.10 -19.79
C ALA A 11 -39.43 12.52 -18.51
N ALA A 12 -39.85 12.16 -17.29
CA ALA A 12 -39.77 10.85 -16.65
C ALA A 12 -38.35 10.26 -16.61
N LEU A 13 -37.63 10.52 -15.50
CA LEU A 13 -36.71 9.62 -14.77
C LEU A 13 -36.54 10.29 -13.39
N GLY A 14 -37.09 9.80 -12.28
CA GLY A 14 -37.08 8.40 -11.84
C GLY A 14 -35.89 8.19 -10.91
N THR A 15 -36.05 8.63 -9.66
CA THR A 15 -35.49 8.06 -8.40
C THR A 15 -34.21 7.20 -8.43
N GLY A 16 -33.25 7.58 -7.57
CA GLY A 16 -32.62 6.63 -6.65
C GLY A 16 -31.09 6.57 -6.64
N LEU A 17 -30.56 6.39 -5.43
CA LEU A 17 -29.20 5.96 -5.05
C LEU A 17 -28.16 7.10 -4.99
N ALA A 18 -27.96 7.66 -3.80
CA ALA A 18 -27.02 7.16 -2.78
C ALA A 18 -25.61 7.73 -3.00
N GLY A 19 -25.02 8.25 -1.92
CA GLY A 19 -23.76 8.96 -1.93
C GLY A 19 -22.66 8.19 -2.65
N ILE A 20 -22.23 8.74 -3.78
CA ILE A 20 -20.93 8.43 -4.34
C ILE A 20 -19.90 9.11 -3.44
N ALA A 21 -19.36 8.31 -2.51
CA ALA A 21 -18.04 8.56 -1.96
C ALA A 21 -17.11 8.90 -3.13
N ALA A 22 -16.52 10.09 -3.08
CA ALA A 22 -15.45 10.44 -3.99
C ALA A 22 -14.38 9.34 -3.91
N PRO A 23 -13.88 8.82 -5.05
CA PRO A 23 -12.78 7.88 -5.02
C PRO A 23 -11.58 8.60 -4.39
N VAL A 24 -11.21 8.16 -3.20
CA VAL A 24 -9.92 8.48 -2.59
C VAL A 24 -8.87 8.03 -3.61
N PRO A 25 -7.86 8.85 -3.97
CA PRO A 25 -6.83 8.50 -4.94
C PRO A 25 -5.83 7.53 -4.31
N PHE A 26 -6.31 6.35 -3.93
CA PHE A 26 -5.53 5.14 -3.77
C PHE A 26 -5.87 4.32 -5.02
N LEU A 27 -4.85 3.87 -5.78
CA LEU A 27 -4.94 3.16 -7.07
C LEU A 27 -4.74 4.05 -8.31
N SER A 28 -3.57 4.68 -8.39
CA SER A 28 -2.90 4.92 -9.67
C SER A 28 -1.42 4.51 -9.56
N ALA A 29 -1.21 3.24 -9.22
CA ALA A 29 0.06 2.54 -9.42
C ALA A 29 -0.15 1.34 -10.36
N THR A 30 -0.94 1.53 -11.42
CA THR A 30 -0.89 0.61 -12.57
C THR A 30 0.33 0.98 -13.42
N ALA A 31 1.39 0.20 -13.25
CA ALA A 31 2.36 -0.15 -14.28
C ALA A 31 2.73 0.95 -15.31
N GLN A 32 3.65 1.83 -14.94
CA GLN A 32 4.47 2.58 -15.90
C GLN A 32 5.95 2.41 -15.54
N ALA A 33 6.44 1.17 -15.65
CA ALA A 33 7.86 0.91 -15.83
C ALA A 33 8.22 1.20 -17.30
N GLN A 34 8.29 2.47 -17.70
CA GLN A 34 8.89 2.87 -18.97
C GLN A 34 9.90 3.98 -18.75
N GLN A 35 11.18 3.57 -18.80
CA GLN A 35 12.35 4.39 -19.11
C GLN A 35 12.64 5.53 -18.13
N ALA A 36 13.03 5.18 -16.90
CA ALA A 36 13.84 6.07 -16.07
C ALA A 36 15.32 5.98 -16.53
N PRO A 37 16.06 7.10 -16.59
CA PRO A 37 17.51 7.09 -16.83
C PRO A 37 18.22 6.24 -15.74
N PRO A 38 19.39 5.65 -16.04
CA PRO A 38 20.08 4.77 -15.09
C PRO A 38 20.29 5.52 -13.77
N PRO A 39 19.89 4.95 -12.61
CA PRO A 39 20.06 5.63 -11.34
C PRO A 39 21.55 5.87 -11.10
N ALA A 40 21.87 7.09 -10.65
CA ALA A 40 23.16 7.37 -10.04
C ALA A 40 23.42 6.32 -8.96
N GLN A 41 24.59 5.69 -9.02
CA GLN A 41 24.97 4.55 -8.21
C GLN A 41 24.62 4.78 -6.72
N GLY A 42 23.68 3.99 -6.19
CA GLY A 42 23.42 3.87 -4.75
C GLY A 42 22.12 4.47 -4.20
N VAL A 43 21.31 5.16 -5.01
CA VAL A 43 20.00 5.65 -4.55
C VAL A 43 18.89 4.83 -5.23
N LEU A 44 18.29 3.90 -4.47
CA LEU A 44 17.06 3.23 -4.89
C LEU A 44 15.98 4.31 -5.12
N PRO A 45 15.17 4.23 -6.19
CA PRO A 45 14.09 5.18 -6.39
C PRO A 45 13.17 5.17 -5.18
N ALA A 46 13.06 6.35 -4.56
CA ALA A 46 12.20 6.63 -3.43
C ALA A 46 10.74 6.33 -3.78
N ASP A 47 10.13 5.33 -3.12
CA ASP A 47 8.70 5.02 -3.24
C ASP A 47 7.96 5.42 -1.94
N PRO A 48 7.08 6.43 -1.96
CA PRO A 48 6.26 6.81 -0.81
C PRO A 48 5.44 5.65 -0.20
N GLN A 49 5.18 4.58 -0.97
CA GLN A 49 4.51 3.38 -0.46
C GLN A 49 5.35 2.63 0.58
N ASP A 50 6.68 2.77 0.59
CA ASP A 50 7.55 2.13 1.59
C ASP A 50 7.19 2.58 3.01
N PHE A 51 6.88 3.87 3.18
CA PHE A 51 6.44 4.42 4.48
C PHE A 51 5.11 3.84 4.92
N GLN A 52 4.16 3.70 4.00
CA GLN A 52 2.86 3.13 4.30
C GLN A 52 2.98 1.65 4.66
N CYS A 53 3.77 0.88 3.89
CA CYS A 53 4.06 -0.52 4.19
C CYS A 53 4.71 -0.67 5.56
N PHE A 54 5.73 0.13 5.86
CA PHE A 54 6.39 0.12 7.16
C PHE A 54 5.41 0.41 8.31
N VAL A 55 4.63 1.50 8.22
CA VAL A 55 3.68 1.89 9.28
C VAL A 55 2.64 0.80 9.53
N MET A 56 2.02 0.28 8.47
CA MET A 56 0.99 -0.75 8.59
C MET A 56 1.54 -2.07 9.17
N LEU A 57 2.71 -2.52 8.73
CA LEU A 57 3.33 -3.74 9.26
C LEU A 57 3.68 -3.58 10.74
N GLN A 58 4.14 -2.40 11.17
CA GLN A 58 4.37 -2.11 12.58
C GLN A 58 3.07 -2.10 13.39
N GLN A 59 1.98 -1.53 12.85
CA GLN A 59 0.68 -1.55 13.50
C GLN A 59 0.19 -3.00 13.69
N ARG A 60 0.23 -3.82 12.63
CA ARG A 60 -0.14 -5.24 12.73
C ARG A 60 0.74 -5.99 13.72
N ARG A 61 2.06 -5.74 13.72
CA ARG A 61 3.00 -6.36 14.67
C ARG A 61 2.60 -6.05 16.11
N ASN A 62 2.26 -4.79 16.41
CA ASN A 62 1.80 -4.39 17.74
C ASN A 62 0.47 -5.04 18.12
N THR A 63 -0.46 -5.18 17.17
CA THR A 63 -1.71 -5.93 17.37
C THR A 63 -1.45 -7.39 17.73
N PHE A 64 -0.57 -8.07 17.00
CA PHE A 64 -0.22 -9.47 17.29
C PHE A 64 0.53 -9.63 18.60
N LEU A 65 1.43 -8.70 18.95
CA LEU A 65 2.10 -8.68 20.25
C LEU A 65 1.11 -8.59 21.41
N ALA A 66 0.03 -7.83 21.25
CA ALA A 66 -1.03 -7.70 22.25
C ALA A 66 -2.05 -8.84 22.25
N ASN A 67 -2.08 -9.71 21.22
CA ASN A 67 -3.08 -10.76 21.07
C ASN A 67 -2.76 -11.98 21.94
N GLN A 68 -3.33 -12.02 23.14
CA GLN A 68 -3.18 -13.14 24.08
C GLN A 68 -4.07 -14.36 23.76
N GLN A 69 -5.00 -14.24 22.81
CA GLN A 69 -5.93 -15.32 22.42
C GLN A 69 -5.30 -16.29 21.42
N MET A 70 -4.20 -15.88 20.77
CA MET A 70 -3.44 -16.72 19.85
C MET A 70 -2.46 -17.62 20.62
N ASP A 71 -2.23 -18.83 20.11
CA ASP A 71 -1.16 -19.69 20.59
C ASP A 71 0.20 -18.96 20.59
N ALA A 72 1.04 -19.23 21.58
CA ALA A 72 2.27 -18.50 21.79
C ALA A 72 3.30 -18.73 20.68
N ALA A 73 3.41 -19.95 20.16
CA ALA A 73 4.33 -20.27 19.07
C ALA A 73 3.86 -19.63 17.76
N ALA A 74 2.57 -19.77 17.45
CA ALA A 74 1.97 -19.16 16.26
C ALA A 74 2.08 -17.62 16.29
N ARG A 75 1.83 -16.99 17.44
CA ARG A 75 2.01 -15.54 17.62
C ARG A 75 3.47 -15.12 17.40
N ALA A 76 4.42 -15.87 17.95
CA ALA A 76 5.85 -15.56 17.80
C ALA A 76 6.28 -15.63 16.32
N GLU A 77 5.81 -16.63 15.58
CA GLU A 77 6.08 -16.77 14.14
C GLU A 77 5.54 -15.57 13.35
N VAL A 78 4.27 -15.18 13.57
CA VAL A 78 3.67 -14.02 12.90
C VAL A 78 4.43 -12.74 13.22
N VAL A 79 4.75 -12.50 14.50
CA VAL A 79 5.53 -11.32 14.91
C VAL A 79 6.92 -11.31 14.28
N ASN A 80 7.57 -12.47 14.17
CA ASN A 80 8.88 -12.59 13.53
C ASN A 80 8.80 -12.25 12.04
N ASN A 81 7.82 -12.81 11.32
CA ASN A 81 7.60 -12.51 9.90
C ASN A 81 7.34 -11.02 9.67
N LEU A 82 6.46 -10.41 10.47
CA LEU A 82 6.20 -8.97 10.39
C LEU A 82 7.45 -8.13 10.71
N THR A 83 8.31 -8.59 11.62
CA THR A 83 9.57 -7.92 11.95
C THR A 83 10.54 -7.94 10.77
N ILE A 84 10.71 -9.10 10.12
CA ILE A 84 11.59 -9.26 8.97
C ILE A 84 11.13 -8.37 7.81
N ILE A 85 9.84 -8.40 7.46
CA ILE A 85 9.29 -7.60 6.36
C ILE A 85 9.39 -6.10 6.69
N SER A 86 9.13 -5.70 7.95
CA SER A 86 9.27 -4.30 8.37
C SER A 86 10.72 -3.81 8.25
N ALA A 87 11.70 -4.66 8.58
CA ALA A 87 13.11 -4.32 8.47
C ALA A 87 13.54 -4.08 7.00
N TYR A 88 12.97 -4.84 6.06
CA TYR A 88 13.16 -4.60 4.64
C TYR A 88 12.73 -3.17 4.23
N TYR A 89 11.51 -2.77 4.61
CA TYR A 89 11.03 -1.41 4.31
C TYR A 89 11.80 -0.32 5.06
N ALA A 90 12.23 -0.57 6.30
CA ALA A 90 13.10 0.35 7.02
C ALA A 90 14.44 0.57 6.29
N GLY A 91 15.01 -0.49 5.71
CA GLY A 91 16.20 -0.39 4.86
C GLY A 91 15.96 0.52 3.66
N ARG A 92 14.84 0.37 2.94
CA ARG A 92 14.48 1.25 1.81
C ARG A 92 14.27 2.71 2.24
N ILE A 93 13.60 2.92 3.38
CA ILE A 93 13.37 4.25 3.95
C ILE A 93 14.68 4.91 4.39
N SER A 94 15.71 4.14 4.75
CA SER A 94 16.99 4.69 5.23
C SER A 94 17.76 5.51 4.18
N HIS A 95 17.36 5.44 2.90
CA HIS A 95 17.93 6.25 1.82
C HIS A 95 17.39 7.68 1.75
N TYR A 96 16.34 8.01 2.51
CA TYR A 96 15.75 9.35 2.54
C TYR A 96 16.49 10.25 3.53
N SER A 97 16.49 11.57 3.28
CA SER A 97 16.89 12.51 4.31
C SER A 97 15.93 12.42 5.50
N SER A 98 16.42 12.74 6.70
CA SER A 98 15.59 12.69 7.92
C SER A 98 14.37 13.62 7.83
N ALA A 99 14.52 14.80 7.23
CA ALA A 99 13.42 15.76 7.07
C ALA A 99 12.30 15.19 6.16
N GLU A 100 12.68 14.59 5.03
CA GLU A 100 11.72 13.96 4.12
C GLU A 100 11.08 12.73 4.75
N ALA A 101 11.88 11.85 5.37
CA ALA A 101 11.41 10.63 6.00
C ALA A 101 10.36 10.92 7.09
N ILE A 102 10.57 11.95 7.90
CA ILE A 102 9.61 12.34 8.94
C ILE A 102 8.29 12.82 8.34
N ALA A 103 8.32 13.61 7.26
CA ALA A 103 7.11 14.10 6.62
C ALA A 103 6.31 12.95 5.98
N GLN A 104 7.01 12.06 5.26
CA GLN A 104 6.41 10.88 4.63
C GLN A 104 5.85 9.90 5.66
N TYR A 105 6.58 9.64 6.75
CA TYR A 105 6.11 8.79 7.85
C TYR A 105 4.83 9.33 8.48
N ARG A 106 4.73 10.65 8.71
CA ARG A 106 3.51 11.28 9.23
C ARG A 106 2.34 11.15 8.27
N SER A 107 2.58 11.38 6.97
CA SER A 107 1.56 11.21 5.93
C SER A 107 1.05 9.76 5.87
N ALA A 108 1.97 8.80 5.90
CA ALA A 108 1.66 7.37 5.92
C ALA A 108 0.82 6.96 7.14
N ASN A 109 1.13 7.45 8.33
CA ASN A 109 0.32 7.21 9.52
C ASN A 109 -1.11 7.72 9.37
N ALA A 110 -1.28 8.94 8.85
CA ALA A 110 -2.61 9.50 8.61
C ALA A 110 -3.41 8.68 7.58
N ALA A 111 -2.75 8.24 6.49
CA ALA A 111 -3.37 7.44 5.46
C ALA A 111 -3.81 6.06 5.98
N VAL A 112 -2.94 5.35 6.71
CA VAL A 112 -3.26 4.04 7.28
C VAL A 112 -4.37 4.15 8.33
N ALA A 113 -4.35 5.18 9.17
CA ALA A 113 -5.40 5.41 10.16
C ALA A 113 -6.77 5.74 9.54
N ALA A 114 -6.80 6.33 8.33
CA ALA A 114 -8.02 6.65 7.62
C ALA A 114 -8.56 5.48 6.76
N ALA A 115 -7.76 4.45 6.51
CA ALA A 115 -8.14 3.30 5.70
C ALA A 115 -9.10 2.37 6.45
N THR A 116 -10.07 1.78 5.72
CA THR A 116 -10.94 0.74 6.27
C THR A 116 -10.16 -0.55 6.56
N PRO A 117 -10.68 -1.47 7.38
CA PRO A 117 -10.04 -2.76 7.61
C PRO A 117 -9.75 -3.52 6.30
N GLU A 118 -10.70 -3.53 5.37
CA GLU A 118 -10.55 -4.20 4.07
C GLU A 118 -9.42 -3.56 3.24
N GLN A 119 -9.35 -2.24 3.22
CA GLN A 119 -8.28 -1.51 2.53
C GLN A 119 -6.90 -1.78 3.17
N GLN A 120 -6.86 -1.87 4.50
CA GLN A 120 -5.63 -2.23 5.20
C GLN A 120 -5.20 -3.67 4.89
N ASP A 121 -6.14 -4.61 4.71
CA ASP A 121 -5.84 -6.00 4.32
C ASP A 121 -5.34 -6.10 2.88
N GLU A 122 -5.99 -5.41 1.94
CA GLU A 122 -5.51 -5.33 0.57
C GLU A 122 -4.10 -4.74 0.50
N PHE A 123 -3.87 -3.63 1.22
CA PHE A 123 -2.57 -2.99 1.25
C PHE A 123 -1.49 -3.87 1.91
N ALA A 124 -1.83 -4.61 2.97
CA ALA A 124 -0.92 -5.58 3.59
C ALA A 124 -0.48 -6.67 2.64
N ASN A 125 -1.41 -7.17 1.81
CA ASN A 125 -1.09 -8.16 0.79
C ASN A 125 -0.14 -7.59 -0.26
N VAL A 126 -0.33 -6.34 -0.70
CA VAL A 126 0.59 -5.67 -1.62
C VAL A 126 2.00 -5.59 -1.02
N CYS A 127 2.13 -5.16 0.23
CA CYS A 127 3.43 -5.04 0.89
C CYS A 127 4.12 -6.40 1.07
N ALA A 128 3.39 -7.41 1.53
CA ALA A 128 3.94 -8.76 1.68
C ALA A 128 4.36 -9.37 0.33
N ASN A 129 3.55 -9.24 -0.71
CA ASN A 129 3.84 -9.79 -2.04
C ASN A 129 5.04 -9.10 -2.70
N PHE A 130 5.18 -7.79 -2.52
CA PHE A 130 6.36 -7.08 -3.01
C PHE A 130 7.64 -7.59 -2.34
N TYR A 131 7.64 -7.73 -1.01
CA TYR A 131 8.76 -8.33 -0.28
C TYR A 131 9.08 -9.75 -0.79
N LEU A 132 8.07 -10.61 -0.91
CA LEU A 132 8.25 -11.99 -1.38
C LEU A 132 8.81 -12.05 -2.81
N THR A 133 8.35 -11.15 -3.69
CA THR A 133 8.87 -11.05 -5.05
C THR A 133 10.36 -10.71 -5.06
N VAL A 134 10.78 -9.74 -4.24
CA VAL A 134 12.20 -9.36 -4.12
C VAL A 134 13.02 -10.49 -3.54
N MET A 135 12.55 -11.15 -2.48
CA MET A 135 13.25 -12.29 -1.89
C MET A 135 13.40 -13.46 -2.87
N ASN A 136 12.38 -13.73 -3.69
CA ASN A 136 12.44 -14.76 -4.71
C ASN A 136 13.45 -14.43 -5.82
N VAL A 137 13.50 -13.17 -6.26
CA VAL A 137 14.50 -12.71 -7.24
C VAL A 137 15.91 -12.84 -6.66
N LEU A 138 16.12 -12.44 -5.41
CA LEU A 138 17.43 -12.56 -4.75
C LEU A 138 17.87 -14.02 -4.59
N ALA A 139 16.95 -14.91 -4.20
CA ALA A 139 17.23 -16.34 -4.08
C ALA A 139 17.64 -16.95 -5.43
N THR A 140 16.83 -16.72 -6.47
CA THR A 140 17.08 -17.28 -7.81
C THR A 140 18.31 -16.70 -8.50
N THR A 141 18.60 -15.40 -8.30
CA THR A 141 19.83 -14.77 -8.82
C THR A 141 21.08 -15.30 -8.11
N GLY A 142 20.99 -15.54 -6.80
CA GLY A 142 22.08 -16.14 -6.02
C GLY A 142 22.44 -17.55 -6.51
N GLU A 143 21.43 -18.34 -6.88
CA GLU A 143 21.62 -19.68 -7.45
C GLU A 143 22.28 -19.63 -8.84
N GLN A 144 21.86 -18.70 -9.69
CA GLN A 144 22.45 -18.51 -11.02
C GLN A 144 23.91 -18.02 -10.96
N ALA A 145 24.26 -17.19 -9.97
CA ALA A 145 25.65 -16.77 -9.75
C ALA A 145 26.55 -17.90 -9.22
N ALA A 146 25.96 -18.90 -8.55
CA ALA A 146 26.68 -20.03 -7.94
C ALA A 146 26.92 -21.21 -8.89
N THR A 147 26.45 -21.15 -10.15
CA THR A 147 26.76 -22.16 -11.18
C THR A 147 27.89 -21.62 -12.08
N PRO A 148 29.15 -22.05 -11.89
CA PRO A 148 30.19 -21.76 -12.87
C PRO A 148 29.91 -22.55 -14.15
N GLN A 149 30.04 -21.87 -15.30
CA GLN A 149 30.01 -22.51 -16.62
C GLN A 149 31.11 -23.56 -16.77
#